data_AF-A0AA44MQN2-F1
#
_entry.id   AF-A0AA44MQN2-F1
#
_cell.length_a   1.000
_cell.length_b   1.000
_cell.length_c   1.000
_cell.angle_alpha   90.00
_cell.angle_beta   90.00
_cell.angle_gamma   90.00
#
_symmetry.space_group_name_H-M   'P 1'
#
loop_
_entity.id
_entity.type
_entity.pdbx_description
1 polymer ?
#
loop_
_entity_poly.entity_id
_entity_poly.type
_entity_poly.pdbx_seq_one_letter_code
_entity_poly.pdbx_strand_id
1 'polypeptide(L)' 'LVKDFPEVVTVAVNTNTAKTSEIYGEKTEIIWGQESIQEGVLNYEFSLSPRAFYQLNPEQTEVLYSEAVKALDVDKED' A
#
# COMPACT_ATOMS: atom_id res chain seq x y z
N LEU A 1 -1.55 -8.94 -21.33
CA LEU A 1 -1.39 -8.26 -20.02
C LEU A 1 0.08 -8.17 -19.66
N VAL A 2 0.70 -9.14 -18.99
CA VAL A 2 2.12 -9.02 -18.57
C VAL A 2 3.14 -8.99 -19.70
N LYS A 3 2.76 -9.46 -20.90
CA LYS A 3 3.55 -9.24 -22.12
C LYS A 3 3.55 -7.76 -22.55
N ASP A 4 2.46 -7.06 -22.31
CA ASP A 4 2.22 -5.68 -22.76
C ASP A 4 2.55 -4.66 -21.66
N PHE A 5 2.49 -5.09 -20.39
CA PHE A 5 2.75 -4.30 -19.18
C PHE A 5 3.69 -5.10 -18.25
N PRO A 6 5.00 -5.10 -18.50
CA PRO A 6 5.97 -5.86 -17.73
C PRO A 6 6.12 -5.39 -16.27
N GLU A 7 5.68 -4.17 -15.95
CA GLU A 7 5.65 -3.60 -14.60
C GLU A 7 4.59 -4.25 -13.69
N VAL A 8 3.62 -4.97 -14.25
CA VAL A 8 2.63 -5.70 -13.46
C VAL A 8 3.28 -6.92 -12.84
N VAL A 9 3.52 -6.86 -11.53
CA VAL A 9 4.15 -7.96 -10.77
C VAL A 9 3.18 -8.88 -10.04
N THR A 10 1.91 -8.46 -9.88
CA THR A 10 0.89 -9.20 -9.13
C THR A 10 -0.49 -9.03 -9.75
N VAL A 11 -1.27 -10.12 -9.79
CA VAL A 11 -2.71 -10.10 -10.07
C VAL A 11 -3.44 -10.84 -8.95
N ALA A 12 -4.39 -10.15 -8.31
CA ALA A 12 -5.20 -10.70 -7.23
C ALA A 12 -6.69 -10.52 -7.51
N VAL A 13 -7.49 -11.46 -7.00
CA VAL A 13 -8.95 -11.46 -7.08
C VAL A 13 -9.52 -11.31 -5.68
N ASN A 14 -10.21 -10.20 -5.43
CA ASN A 14 -11.05 -10.05 -4.26
C ASN A 14 -12.48 -10.49 -4.59
N THR A 15 -13.08 -11.32 -3.74
CA THR A 15 -14.47 -11.76 -3.89
C THR A 15 -15.33 -11.07 -2.85
N ASN A 16 -16.28 -10.24 -3.28
CA ASN A 16 -17.29 -9.61 -2.43
C ASN A 16 -18.71 -9.96 -2.93
N THR A 17 -19.45 -10.73 -2.13
CA THR A 17 -20.83 -11.15 -2.43
C THR A 17 -21.87 -10.38 -1.63
N ALA A 18 -21.44 -9.52 -0.69
CA ALA A 18 -22.32 -8.78 0.18
C ALA A 18 -22.91 -7.55 -0.54
N LYS A 19 -24.14 -7.17 -0.18
CA LYS A 19 -24.75 -5.90 -0.64
C LYS A 19 -24.45 -4.78 0.36
N THR A 20 -23.19 -4.37 0.43
CA THR A 20 -22.69 -3.31 1.32
C THR A 20 -21.90 -2.27 0.53
N SER A 21 -21.54 -1.14 1.16
CA SER A 21 -20.67 -0.13 0.56
C SER A 21 -19.18 -0.47 0.64
N GLU A 22 -18.83 -1.60 1.26
CA GLU A 22 -17.45 -2.02 1.37
C GLU A 22 -16.94 -2.51 0.01
N ILE A 23 -15.73 -2.10 -0.35
CA ILE A 23 -15.10 -2.50 -1.61
C ILE A 23 -14.61 -3.93 -1.51
N TYR A 24 -13.92 -4.26 -0.42
CA TYR A 24 -13.31 -5.56 -0.22
C TYR A 24 -14.24 -6.54 0.49
N GLY A 25 -14.39 -7.75 -0.06
CA GLY A 25 -15.00 -8.88 0.66
C GLY A 25 -14.00 -9.60 1.57
N GLU A 26 -14.41 -10.75 2.13
CA GLU A 26 -13.61 -11.50 3.11
C GLU A 26 -12.33 -12.10 2.52
N LYS A 27 -12.34 -12.45 1.22
CA LYS A 27 -11.26 -13.19 0.59
C LYS A 27 -10.63 -12.40 -0.56
N THR A 28 -9.30 -12.22 -0.49
CA THR A 28 -8.48 -11.80 -1.62
C THR A 28 -7.43 -12.87 -1.87
N GLU A 29 -7.36 -13.36 -3.10
CA GLU A 29 -6.41 -14.40 -3.51
C GLU A 29 -5.50 -13.89 -4.61
N ILE A 30 -4.19 -14.12 -4.48
CA ILE A 30 -3.25 -13.90 -5.57
C ILE A 30 -3.41 -15.05 -6.56
N ILE A 31 -3.71 -14.72 -7.81
CA ILE A 31 -3.89 -15.70 -8.89
C ILE A 31 -2.66 -15.76 -9.80
N TRP A 32 -1.77 -14.77 -9.72
CA TRP A 32 -0.53 -14.71 -10.49
C TRP A 32 0.45 -13.70 -9.88
N GLY A 33 1.74 -14.02 -9.93
CA GLY A 33 2.81 -13.10 -9.56
C GLY A 33 3.17 -13.11 -8.07
N GLN A 34 3.70 -11.98 -7.59
CA GLN A 34 4.20 -11.82 -6.22
C GLN A 34 3.08 -11.55 -5.22
N GLU A 35 3.31 -11.80 -3.93
CA GLU A 35 2.30 -11.55 -2.90
C GLU A 35 2.17 -10.07 -2.49
N SER A 36 3.20 -9.28 -2.78
CA SER A 36 3.29 -7.87 -2.43
C SER A 36 4.18 -7.11 -3.41
N ILE A 37 4.04 -5.78 -3.40
CA ILE A 37 4.99 -4.84 -3.99
C ILE A 37 5.86 -4.24 -2.88
N GLN A 38 7.04 -3.73 -3.24
CA GLN A 38 7.89 -2.98 -2.32
C GLN A 38 7.80 -1.50 -2.66
N GLU A 39 7.49 -0.67 -1.67
CA GLU A 39 7.40 0.78 -1.83
C GLU A 39 8.18 1.51 -0.74
N GLY A 40 8.89 2.56 -1.14
CA GLY A 40 9.64 3.42 -0.23
C GLY A 40 8.80 4.62 0.22
N VAL A 41 8.88 4.98 1.50
CA VAL A 41 8.40 6.28 2.02
C VAL A 41 9.40 6.79 3.05
N LEU A 42 9.88 8.01 2.87
CA LEU A 42 10.99 8.57 3.66
C LEU A 42 12.22 7.63 3.59
N ASN A 43 12.68 7.15 4.75
CA ASN A 43 13.82 6.24 4.87
C ASN A 43 13.41 4.78 5.14
N TYR A 44 12.15 4.43 4.88
CA TYR A 44 11.59 3.11 5.16
C TYR A 44 11.08 2.44 3.89
N GLU A 45 11.22 1.11 3.83
CA GLU A 45 10.65 0.28 2.78
C GLU A 45 9.49 -0.56 3.35
N PHE A 46 8.42 -0.66 2.58
CA PHE A 46 7.19 -1.35 2.95
C PHE A 46 6.84 -2.42 1.93
N SER A 47 6.52 -3.62 2.43
CA SER A 47 5.95 -4.70 1.64
C SER A 47 4.42 -4.59 1.64
N LEU A 48 3.83 -4.15 0.54
CA LEU A 48 2.40 -3.87 0.40
C LEU A 48 1.67 -5.03 -0.29
N SER A 49 0.80 -5.73 0.45
CA SER A 49 -0.14 -6.68 -0.16
C SER A 49 -1.24 -5.94 -0.94
N PRO A 50 -2.02 -6.62 -1.80
CA PRO A 50 -3.12 -5.99 -2.55
C PRO A 50 -4.18 -5.28 -1.69
N ARG A 51 -4.26 -5.59 -0.39
CA ARG A 51 -5.18 -4.93 0.57
C ARG A 51 -4.50 -3.92 1.48
N ALA A 52 -3.18 -3.79 1.41
CA ALA A 52 -2.45 -2.88 2.27
C ALA A 52 -2.94 -1.44 2.04
N PHE A 53 -3.15 -0.71 3.13
CA PHE A 53 -3.35 0.72 3.04
C PHE A 53 -2.01 1.39 2.74
N TYR A 54 -2.00 2.25 1.72
CA TYR A 54 -0.85 3.05 1.35
C TYR A 54 -1.33 4.41 0.83
N GLN A 55 -0.57 5.46 1.13
CA GLN A 55 -0.96 6.81 0.74
C GLN A 55 -0.80 6.98 -0.76
N LEU A 56 -1.86 7.43 -1.43
CA LEU A 56 -1.88 7.54 -2.89
C LEU A 56 -1.02 8.69 -3.44
N ASN A 57 -0.60 9.62 -2.58
CA ASN A 57 0.26 10.75 -2.94
C ASN A 57 1.56 10.71 -2.11
N PRO A 58 2.62 10.04 -2.59
CA PRO A 58 3.88 9.91 -1.86
C PRO A 58 4.51 11.27 -1.51
N GLU A 59 4.50 12.23 -2.45
CA GLU A 59 5.09 13.55 -2.24
C GLU A 59 4.44 14.29 -1.06
N GLN A 60 3.10 14.27 -0.97
CA GLN A 60 2.40 14.90 0.16
C GLN A 60 2.48 14.07 1.44
N THR A 61 2.72 12.76 1.33
CA THR A 61 2.90 11.88 2.48
C THR A 61 4.17 12.22 3.24
N GLU A 62 5.26 12.50 2.52
CA GLU A 62 6.52 12.93 3.14
C GLU A 62 6.36 14.24 3.91
N VAL A 63 5.64 15.21 3.34
CA VAL A 63 5.34 16.48 4.01
C VAL A 63 4.48 16.23 5.25
N LEU A 64 3.39 15.46 5.12
CA LEU A 64 2.50 15.13 6.23
C LEU A 64 3.25 14.47 7.39
N TYR A 65 4.09 13.48 7.10
CA TYR A 65 4.88 12.80 8.13
C TYR A 65 5.92 13.71 8.76
N SER A 66 6.57 14.57 7.98
CA SER A 66 7.50 15.56 8.51
C SER A 66 6.82 16.54 9.47
N GLU A 67 5.63 17.02 9.14
CA GLU A 67 4.85 17.90 10.03
C GLU A 67 4.37 17.17 11.28
N ALA A 68 3.97 15.91 11.18
CA ALA A 68 3.60 15.10 12.34
C ALA A 68 4.78 14.90 13.29
N VAL A 69 5.97 14.59 12.78
CA VAL A 69 7.20 14.46 13.58
C VAL A 69 7.56 15.79 14.26
N LYS A 70 7.48 16.92 13.56
CA LYS A 70 7.70 18.25 14.16
C LYS A 70 6.70 18.53 15.29
N ALA A 71 5.43 18.18 15.10
CA ALA A 71 4.38 18.42 16.08
C ALA A 71 4.50 17.53 17.33
N LEU A 72 5.13 16.35 17.19
CA LEU A 72 5.40 15.45 18.29
C LEU A 72 6.56 15.92 19.18
N ASP A 73 7.37 16.89 18.72
CA ASP A 73 8.52 17.45 19.44
C ASP A 73 9.47 16.36 19.98
N VAL A 74 9.69 15.33 19.17
CA VAL A 74 10.52 14.17 19.53
C VAL A 74 11.99 14.52 19.44
N ASP A 75 12.71 14.32 20.55
CA ASP A 75 14.15 14.48 20.59
C ASP A 75 14.85 13.21 20.08
N LYS A 76 16.08 13.33 19.58
CA LYS A 76 16.86 12.17 19.09
C LYS A 76 17.18 11.11 20.16
N GLU A 77 16.94 11.42 21.43
CA GLU A 77 17.17 10.52 22.58
C GLU A 77 15.89 9.84 23.10
N ASP A 78 14.72 10.16 22.53
CA ASP A 78 13.45 9.42 22.76
C ASP A 78 13.40 8.12 21.93
#